data_AF-A0ABD2SUD7-F1
#
_entry.id   AF-A0ABD2SUD7-F1
#
_cell.length_a   1.000
_cell.length_b   1.000
_cell.length_c   1.000
_cell.angle_alpha   90.00
_cell.angle_beta   90.00
_cell.angle_gamma   90.00
#
_symmetry.space_group_name_H-M   'P 1'
#
loop_
_entity.id
_entity.type
_entity.pdbx_description
1 polymer ?
#
loop_
_entity_poly.entity_id
_entity_poly.type
_entity_poly.pdbx_seq_one_letter_code
_entity_poly.pdbx_strand_id
1 'polypeptide(L)'
;MSEEGKTVCVTGASGFIASWLVKFLLHRGYTVKASVRDPNDPKKTDHLTSLDGAKERLHLFKASLLEEGSFDAVVDGCEGVFHTASPCYLEVKDPQKMLIAKEKYALCLDDDTKMHITRGVALNTF
;
A
#
# COMPACT_ATOMS: atom_id res chain seq x y z
N MET A 1 7.47 -1.18 -24.38
CA MET A 1 6.80 0.07 -23.94
C MET A 1 7.52 0.53 -22.70
N SER A 2 8.00 1.77 -22.64
CA SER A 2 8.62 2.32 -21.45
C SER A 2 7.56 2.48 -20.36
N GLU A 3 7.89 2.08 -19.13
CA GLU A 3 7.02 2.21 -17.95
C GLU A 3 7.20 3.58 -17.27
N GLU A 4 8.01 4.47 -17.85
CA GLU A 4 8.22 5.84 -17.42
C GLU A 4 6.91 6.64 -17.45
N GLY A 5 6.58 7.26 -16.32
CA GLY A 5 5.41 8.14 -16.19
C GLY A 5 4.11 7.44 -15.79
N LYS A 6 4.11 6.11 -15.68
CA LYS A 6 2.94 5.39 -15.16
C LYS A 6 2.81 5.52 -13.66
N THR A 7 1.58 5.66 -13.17
CA THR A 7 1.30 5.84 -11.75
C THR A 7 0.69 4.58 -11.15
N VAL A 8 1.27 4.07 -10.06
CA VAL A 8 0.81 2.87 -9.35
C VAL A 8 0.62 3.14 -7.87
N CYS A 9 -0.32 2.43 -7.25
CA CYS A 9 -0.55 2.48 -5.80
C CYS A 9 0.07 1.27 -5.12
N VAL A 10 0.72 1.50 -3.97
CA VAL A 10 1.18 0.44 -3.06
C VAL A 10 0.56 0.66 -1.68
N THR A 11 -0.29 -0.25 -1.22
CA THR A 11 -0.87 -0.15 0.12
C THR A 11 0.07 -0.71 1.17
N GLY A 12 0.15 -0.10 2.35
CA GLY A 12 0.99 -0.61 3.45
C GLY A 12 2.49 -0.47 3.17
N ALA A 13 2.89 0.60 2.49
CA ALA A 13 4.22 0.81 1.93
C ALA A 13 5.37 0.73 2.95
N SER A 14 5.12 1.04 4.22
CA SER A 14 6.11 0.92 5.30
C SER A 14 6.36 -0.51 5.78
N GLY A 15 5.69 -1.49 5.17
CA GLY A 15 5.89 -2.91 5.42
C GLY A 15 7.20 -3.45 4.83
N PHE A 16 7.61 -4.62 5.34
CA PHE A 16 8.88 -5.25 4.95
C PHE A 16 8.95 -5.52 3.44
N ILE A 17 7.96 -6.21 2.86
CA ILE A 17 7.92 -6.51 1.42
C ILE A 17 7.59 -5.24 0.61
N ALA A 18 6.68 -4.42 1.13
CA ALA A 18 6.15 -3.25 0.46
C ALA A 18 7.22 -2.19 0.18
N SER A 19 8.11 -1.93 1.13
CA SER A 19 9.19 -0.94 0.97
C SER A 19 10.17 -1.32 -0.14
N TRP A 20 10.49 -2.61 -0.27
CA TRP A 20 11.28 -3.12 -1.39
C TRP A 20 10.54 -3.00 -2.72
N LEU A 21 9.25 -3.30 -2.74
CA LEU A 21 8.43 -3.12 -3.94
C LEU A 21 8.43 -1.65 -4.39
N VAL A 22 8.23 -0.70 -3.48
CA VAL A 22 8.33 0.74 -3.75
C VAL A 22 9.70 1.08 -4.36
N LYS A 23 10.79 0.59 -3.76
CA LYS A 23 12.14 0.77 -4.30
C LYS A 23 12.28 0.26 -5.74
N PHE A 24 11.78 -0.93 -6.04
CA PHE A 24 11.84 -1.50 -7.39
C PHE A 24 11.00 -0.72 -8.40
N LEU A 25 9.81 -0.26 -8.01
CA LEU A 25 8.93 0.54 -8.86
C LEU A 25 9.56 1.90 -9.17
N LEU A 26 10.12 2.58 -8.16
CA LEU A 26 10.86 3.82 -8.36
C LEU A 26 12.06 3.60 -9.28
N HIS A 27 12.84 2.53 -9.09
CA HIS A 27 13.97 2.21 -9.97
C HIS A 27 13.54 2.00 -11.44
N ARG A 28 12.34 1.45 -11.67
CA ARG A 28 11.81 1.18 -13.01
C ARG A 28 11.16 2.39 -13.70
N GLY A 29 11.14 3.56 -13.06
CA GLY A 29 10.59 4.79 -13.67
C GLY A 29 9.12 5.08 -13.34
N TYR A 30 8.46 4.28 -12.47
CA TYR A 30 7.08 4.55 -12.05
C TYR A 30 6.98 5.73 -11.08
N THR A 31 5.83 6.40 -11.10
CA THR A 31 5.35 7.24 -10.00
C THR A 31 4.57 6.37 -9.02
N VAL A 32 4.91 6.44 -7.74
CA VAL A 32 4.37 5.59 -6.69
C VAL A 32 3.55 6.42 -5.71
N LYS A 33 2.24 6.14 -5.65
CA LYS A 33 1.38 6.56 -4.55
C LYS A 33 1.40 5.48 -3.47
N ALA A 34 1.93 5.80 -2.31
CA ALA A 34 2.21 4.83 -1.25
C ALA A 34 1.36 5.12 -0.01
N SER A 35 0.56 4.14 0.40
CA SER A 35 -0.25 4.30 1.61
C SER A 35 0.52 3.90 2.87
N VAL A 36 0.44 4.75 3.89
CA VAL A 36 0.97 4.51 5.24
C VAL A 36 -0.08 4.97 6.26
N ARG A 37 -0.01 4.44 7.48
CA ARG A 37 -0.98 4.82 8.54
C ARG A 37 -0.74 6.24 9.06
N ASP A 38 0.51 6.66 9.13
CA ASP A 38 0.90 8.01 9.51
C ASP A 38 2.09 8.47 8.65
N PRO A 39 1.86 9.39 7.70
CA PRO A 39 2.94 9.97 6.89
C PRO A 39 3.95 10.81 7.69
N ASN A 40 3.61 11.19 8.92
CA ASN A 40 4.47 12.00 9.79
C ASN A 40 5.29 11.16 10.77
N ASP A 41 5.20 9.82 10.74
CA ASP A 41 6.02 8.94 11.57
C ASP A 41 7.33 8.58 10.86
N PRO A 42 8.46 9.24 11.18
CA PRO A 42 9.74 9.01 10.52
C PRO A 42 10.21 7.55 10.64
N LYS A 43 9.83 6.84 11.72
CA LYS A 43 10.16 5.41 11.88
C LYS A 43 9.52 4.54 10.80
N LYS A 44 8.42 5.01 10.20
CA LYS A 44 7.69 4.32 9.13
C LYS A 44 7.94 4.91 7.75
N THR A 45 8.47 6.13 7.63
CA THR A 45 8.58 6.82 6.35
C THR A 45 10.01 7.10 5.89
N ASP A 46 10.99 7.23 6.80
CA ASP A 46 12.35 7.64 6.43
C ASP A 46 13.01 6.69 5.43
N HIS A 47 12.77 5.38 5.59
CA HIS A 47 13.30 4.36 4.68
C HIS A 47 12.65 4.38 3.29
N LEU A 48 11.48 5.02 3.14
CA LEU A 48 10.81 5.22 1.86
C LEU A 48 11.24 6.53 1.20
N THR A 49 11.30 7.61 1.98
CA THR A 49 11.66 8.95 1.47
C THR A 49 13.15 9.07 1.14
N SER A 50 14.00 8.19 1.68
CA SER A 50 15.43 8.09 1.34
C SER A 50 15.75 7.24 0.10
N LEU A 51 14.74 6.66 -0.56
CA LEU A 51 14.95 5.89 -1.79
C LEU A 51 15.31 6.79 -2.97
N ASP A 52 16.13 6.29 -3.89
CA ASP A 52 16.45 6.99 -5.13
C ASP A 52 15.18 7.26 -5.96
N GLY A 53 14.98 8.52 -6.35
CA GLY A 53 13.80 8.97 -7.09
C GLY A 53 12.55 9.21 -6.23
N ALA A 54 12.62 9.01 -4.91
CA ALA A 54 11.47 9.22 -4.03
C ALA A 54 11.04 10.69 -3.98
N LYS A 55 11.99 11.62 -3.97
CA LYS A 55 11.70 13.06 -3.89
C LYS A 55 10.83 13.54 -5.06
N GLU A 56 10.99 12.93 -6.22
CA GLU A 56 10.29 13.30 -7.45
C GLU A 56 9.02 12.48 -7.69
N ARG A 57 9.05 11.19 -7.29
CA ARG A 57 8.06 10.19 -7.74
C ARG A 57 7.39 9.39 -6.63
N LEU A 58 7.72 9.62 -5.37
CA LEU A 58 7.02 9.00 -4.24
C LEU A 58 6.07 10.00 -3.58
N HIS A 59 4.80 9.61 -3.46
CA HIS A 59 3.78 10.39 -2.77
C HIS A 59 3.17 9.54 -1.64
N LEU A 60 3.33 9.99 -0.40
CA LEU A 60 2.80 9.29 0.78
C LEU A 60 1.37 9.76 1.07
N PHE A 61 0.47 8.80 1.24
CA PHE A 61 -0.93 9.02 1.59
C PHE A 61 -1.25 8.37 2.93
N LYS A 62 -2.01 9.07 3.77
CA LYS A 62 -2.59 8.49 4.97
C LYS A 62 -3.77 7.60 4.58
N ALA A 63 -3.70 6.31 4.89
CA ALA A 63 -4.81 5.38 4.69
C ALA A 63 -4.80 4.27 5.76
N SER A 64 -5.98 3.70 6.03
CA SER A 64 -6.18 2.68 7.05
C SER A 64 -7.26 1.70 6.63
N LEU A 65 -6.98 0.40 6.72
CA LEU A 65 -7.97 -0.65 6.43
C LEU A 65 -9.19 -0.62 7.38
N LEU A 66 -9.13 0.17 8.45
CA LEU A 66 -10.24 0.36 9.40
C LEU A 66 -11.15 1.53 9.03
N GLU A 67 -10.75 2.35 8.07
CA GLU A 67 -11.44 3.57 7.67
C GLU A 67 -11.91 3.43 6.22
N GLU A 68 -13.22 3.30 6.05
CA GLU A 68 -13.89 3.23 4.75
C GLU A 68 -13.57 4.47 3.91
N GLY A 69 -13.30 4.28 2.61
CA GLY A 69 -12.93 5.36 1.68
C GLY A 69 -11.54 5.96 1.89
N SER A 70 -10.76 5.51 2.89
CA SER A 70 -9.43 6.09 3.15
C SER A 70 -8.40 5.80 2.06
N PHE A 71 -8.69 4.87 1.13
CA PHE A 71 -7.82 4.52 0.00
C PHE A 71 -8.20 5.22 -1.31
N ASP A 72 -9.36 5.88 -1.39
CA ASP A 72 -9.87 6.48 -2.64
C ASP A 72 -8.84 7.45 -3.25
N ALA A 73 -8.26 8.32 -2.41
CA ALA A 73 -7.27 9.30 -2.86
C ALA A 73 -5.94 8.69 -3.30
N VAL A 74 -5.52 7.56 -2.71
CA VAL A 74 -4.25 6.90 -3.09
C VAL A 74 -4.41 6.09 -4.37
N VAL A 75 -5.60 5.56 -4.65
CA VAL A 75 -5.92 4.77 -5.85
C VAL A 75 -6.30 5.66 -7.04
N ASP A 76 -6.87 6.84 -6.81
CA ASP A 76 -7.29 7.74 -7.88
C ASP A 76 -6.17 8.02 -8.89
N GLY A 77 -6.46 7.85 -10.18
CA GLY A 77 -5.49 8.02 -11.28
C GLY A 77 -4.35 6.98 -11.33
N CYS A 78 -4.39 5.90 -10.54
CA CYS A 78 -3.44 4.79 -10.67
C CYS A 78 -3.85 3.78 -11.74
N GLU A 79 -2.88 3.28 -12.50
CA GLU A 79 -3.07 2.23 -13.50
C GLU A 79 -3.11 0.83 -12.89
N GLY A 80 -2.51 0.68 -11.70
CA GLY A 80 -2.34 -0.58 -10.99
C GLY A 80 -2.28 -0.37 -9.48
N VAL A 81 -2.75 -1.37 -8.73
CA VAL A 81 -2.68 -1.38 -7.26
C VAL A 81 -2.00 -2.67 -6.79
N PHE A 82 -0.95 -2.48 -5.99
CA PHE A 82 -0.30 -3.54 -5.23
C PHE A 82 -0.82 -3.49 -3.80
N HIS A 83 -1.73 -4.39 -3.46
CA HIS A 83 -2.25 -4.46 -2.11
C HIS A 83 -1.35 -5.32 -1.24
N THR A 84 -0.60 -4.68 -0.35
CA THR A 84 0.30 -5.36 0.60
C THR A 84 0.00 -5.02 2.06
N ALA A 85 -0.92 -4.08 2.30
CA ALA A 85 -1.41 -3.78 3.63
C ALA A 85 -2.11 -5.01 4.20
N SER A 86 -1.56 -5.55 5.30
CA SER A 86 -2.24 -6.56 6.10
C SER A 86 -1.83 -6.36 7.55
N PRO A 87 -2.78 -6.41 8.50
CA PRO A 87 -2.44 -6.43 9.90
C PRO A 87 -1.67 -7.71 10.24
N CYS A 88 -0.39 -7.55 10.56
CA CYS A 88 0.45 -8.64 11.07
C CYS A 88 0.73 -8.38 12.56
N TYR A 89 0.21 -9.25 13.42
CA TYR A 89 0.50 -9.21 14.86
C TYR A 89 1.25 -10.49 15.23
N LEU A 90 2.44 -10.34 15.81
CA LEU A 90 3.28 -11.46 16.26
C LEU A 90 2.83 -11.99 17.63
N GLU A 91 2.16 -11.17 18.42
CA GLU A 91 1.58 -11.55 19.72
C GLU A 91 0.08 -11.31 19.70
N VAL A 92 -0.68 -12.38 19.93
CA VAL A 92 -2.15 -12.36 19.90
C VAL A 92 -2.67 -12.57 21.32
N LYS A 93 -3.27 -11.54 21.90
CA LYS A 93 -3.95 -11.62 23.21
C LYS A 93 -5.40 -12.10 23.10
N ASP A 94 -6.05 -11.84 21.96
CA ASP A 94 -7.43 -12.22 21.66
C ASP A 94 -7.55 -12.70 20.19
N PRO A 95 -7.54 -14.03 19.97
CA PRO A 95 -7.61 -14.61 18.62
C PRO A 95 -8.94 -14.35 17.90
N GLN A 96 -10.06 -14.27 18.63
CA GLN A 96 -11.38 -14.09 18.01
C GLN A 96 -11.53 -12.68 17.44
N LYS A 97 -11.13 -11.67 18.21
CA LYS A 97 -11.12 -10.28 17.75
C LYS A 97 -10.21 -10.09 16.53
N MET A 98 -9.12 -10.85 16.45
CA MET A 98 -8.20 -10.83 15.32
C MET A 98 -8.80 -11.49 14.06
N LEU A 99 -9.52 -12.61 14.20
CA LEU A 99 -10.21 -13.28 13.08
C LEU A 99 -11.32 -12.40 12.48
N ILE A 100 -12.14 -11.78 13.34
CA ILE A 100 -13.19 -10.84 12.91
C ILE A 100 -12.58 -9.64 12.19
N ALA A 101 -11.44 -9.14 12.70
CA ALA A 101 -10.72 -8.06 12.01
C ALA A 101 -10.23 -8.53 10.63
N LYS A 102 -9.62 -9.73 10.53
CA LYS A 102 -9.16 -10.32 9.26
C LYS A 102 -10.29 -10.44 8.22
N GLU A 103 -11.48 -10.91 8.61
CA GLU A 103 -12.64 -10.99 7.70
C GLU A 103 -13.08 -9.60 7.21
N LYS A 104 -13.13 -8.61 8.11
CA LYS A 104 -13.46 -7.23 7.73
C LYS A 104 -12.45 -6.64 6.75
N TYR A 105 -11.17 -6.97 6.89
CA TYR A 105 -10.12 -6.50 5.99
C TYR A 105 -10.11 -7.21 4.62
N ALA A 106 -10.51 -8.49 4.58
CA ALA A 106 -10.67 -9.23 3.32
C ALA A 106 -11.78 -8.65 2.43
N LEU A 107 -12.83 -8.08 3.03
CA LEU A 107 -13.88 -7.39 2.28
C LEU A 107 -13.38 -6.07 1.66
N CYS A 108 -12.57 -5.29 2.38
CA CYS A 108 -11.97 -4.07 1.82
C CYS A 108 -11.05 -4.36 0.63
N LEU A 109 -10.34 -5.50 0.66
CA LEU A 109 -9.52 -5.99 -0.47
C LEU A 109 -10.35 -6.22 -1.75
N ASP A 110 -11.55 -6.79 -1.59
CA ASP A 110 -12.46 -7.07 -2.71
C ASP A 110 -13.15 -5.80 -3.24
N ASP A 111 -13.30 -4.77 -2.41
CA ASP A 111 -13.87 -3.48 -2.83
C ASP A 111 -12.82 -2.55 -3.46
N ASP A 112 -11.59 -2.53 -2.94
CA ASP A 112 -10.47 -1.78 -3.52
C ASP A 112 -10.15 -2.27 -4.95
N THR A 113 -10.35 -3.57 -5.23
CA THR A 113 -10.16 -4.15 -6.57
C THR A 113 -11.31 -3.88 -7.55
N LYS A 114 -12.45 -3.33 -7.09
CA LYS A 114 -13.56 -2.86 -7.94
C LYS A 114 -13.36 -1.44 -8.47
N MET A 115 -12.44 -0.65 -7.91
CA MET A 115 -11.95 0.56 -8.58
C MET A 115 -11.31 0.13 -9.91
N HIS A 116 -11.42 0.97 -10.94
CA HIS A 116 -11.06 0.73 -12.35
C HIS A 116 -9.55 0.42 -12.56
N ILE A 117 -9.05 -0.66 -11.99
CA ILE A 117 -7.64 -1.01 -11.91
C ILE A 117 -7.37 -2.05 -13.00
N THR A 118 -6.43 -1.75 -13.89
CA THR A 118 -6.09 -2.63 -15.02
C THR A 118 -5.51 -3.96 -14.54
N ARG A 119 -4.86 -3.98 -13.36
CA ARG A 119 -4.28 -5.15 -12.68
C ARG A 119 -4.14 -4.93 -11.16
N GLY A 120 -4.74 -5.81 -10.37
CA GLY A 120 -4.53 -5.89 -8.92
C GLY A 120 -3.62 -7.06 -8.53
N VAL A 121 -2.68 -6.86 -7.61
CA VAL A 121 -1.87 -7.93 -6.99
C VAL A 121 -2.05 -7.87 -5.48
N ALA A 122 -2.67 -8.90 -4.90
CA ALA A 122 -2.79 -9.06 -3.46
C ALA A 122 -1.76 -10.08 -2.97
N LEU A 123 -0.97 -9.71 -1.96
CA LEU A 123 -0.09 -10.64 -1.27
C LEU A 123 -0.83 -11.24 -0.07
N ASN A 124 -1.36 -12.46 -0.23
CA ASN A 124 -1.92 -13.21 0.90
C ASN A 124 -0.80 -13.88 1.70
N THR A 125 -0.96 -13.89 3.01
CA THR A 125 -0.20 -14.75 3.92
C THR A 125 -0.73 -16.17 3.77
N PHE A 126 0.16 -17.16 3.58
CA PHE A 126 -0.19 -18.57 3.46
C PHE A 126 -0.87 -19.13 4.72
#